data_AF-A0A359EV03-F1
#
_entry.id   AF-A0A359EV03-F1
#
_cell.length_a   1.000
_cell.length_b   1.000
_cell.length_c   1.000
_cell.angle_alpha   90.00
_cell.angle_beta   90.00
_cell.angle_gamma   90.00
#
_symmetry.space_group_name_H-M   'P 1'
#
loop_
_entity.id
_entity.type
_entity.pdbx_description
1 polymer ?
#
loop_
_entity_poly.entity_id
_entity_poly.type
_entity_poly.pdbx_seq_one_letter_code
_entity_poly.pdbx_strand_id
1 'polypeptide(L)'
;MKPIAEGTAYVFGNNIDTDQIYPGKYVELTEMEDIRKHAMSGSEEPDLATFFLPGDIIVAGTNFGCGSSREHAAMTLKGIQVGAILAESFGRIF
;
A
#
# COMPACT_ATOMS: atom_id res chain seq x y z
N MET A 1 -3.85 -19.59 -6.65
CA MET A 1 -2.76 -18.60 -6.57
C MET A 1 -1.66 -18.99 -7.54
N LYS A 2 -1.05 -18.01 -8.21
CA LYS A 2 0.20 -18.27 -8.96
C LYS A 2 1.35 -18.44 -7.95
N PRO A 3 2.26 -19.39 -8.15
CA PRO A 3 3.37 -19.64 -7.22
C PRO A 3 4.47 -18.56 -7.30
N ILE A 4 4.44 -17.71 -8.33
CA ILE A 4 5.43 -16.67 -8.60
C ILE A 4 4.68 -15.35 -8.77
N ALA A 5 5.16 -14.30 -8.09
CA ALA A 5 4.77 -12.91 -8.32
C ALA A 5 5.83 -12.24 -9.21
N GLU A 6 5.38 -11.52 -10.23
CA GLU A 6 6.24 -10.82 -11.20
C GLU A 6 5.57 -9.48 -11.54
N GLY A 7 6.35 -8.40 -11.52
CA GLY A 7 5.87 -7.04 -11.76
C GLY A 7 6.98 -6.01 -11.53
N THR A 8 6.68 -4.74 -11.82
CA THR A 8 7.59 -3.63 -11.53
C THR A 8 7.67 -3.40 -10.02
N ALA A 9 8.87 -3.21 -9.50
CA ALA A 9 9.09 -2.93 -8.08
C ALA A 9 9.11 -1.42 -7.81
N TYR A 10 8.25 -0.96 -6.90
CA TYR A 10 8.27 0.40 -6.37
C TYR A 10 8.86 0.37 -4.96
N VAL A 11 9.97 1.08 -4.77
CA VAL A 11 10.82 0.97 -3.58
C VAL A 11 10.60 2.17 -2.68
N PHE A 12 10.30 1.90 -1.40
CA PHE A 12 10.09 2.87 -0.34
C PHE A 12 11.09 2.66 0.80
N GLY A 13 11.22 3.68 1.65
CA GLY A 13 12.09 3.66 2.83
C GLY A 13 11.57 2.85 4.03
N ASN A 14 12.05 3.23 5.21
CA ASN A 14 11.63 2.67 6.51
C ASN A 14 10.39 3.39 7.04
N ASN A 15 9.64 2.74 7.93
CA ASN A 15 8.51 3.33 8.68
C ASN A 15 7.45 3.95 7.77
N ILE A 16 7.09 3.24 6.69
CA ILE A 16 5.92 3.57 5.88
C ILE A 16 4.68 3.29 6.73
N ASP A 17 4.07 4.33 7.28
CA ASP A 17 2.93 4.21 8.17
C ASP A 17 1.58 4.16 7.44
N THR A 18 0.51 3.86 8.18
CA THR A 18 -0.84 3.77 7.61
C THR A 18 -1.36 5.07 7.00
N ASP A 19 -0.88 6.24 7.41
CA ASP A 19 -1.26 7.53 6.81
C ASP A 19 -0.52 7.77 5.49
N GLN A 20 0.71 7.26 5.35
CA GLN A 20 1.43 7.26 4.08
C GLN A 20 0.79 6.30 3.07
N ILE A 21 0.37 5.11 3.52
CA ILE A 21 -0.32 4.13 2.67
C ILE A 21 -1.74 4.59 2.31
N TYR A 22 -2.49 5.13 3.27
CA TYR A 22 -3.86 5.61 3.07
C TYR A 22 -4.19 6.76 4.06
N PRO A 23 -4.13 8.02 3.62
CA PRO A 23 -4.32 9.17 4.51
C PRO A 23 -5.66 9.15 5.26
N GLY A 24 -5.63 9.51 6.55
CA GLY A 24 -6.79 9.44 7.44
C GLY A 24 -8.00 10.25 6.98
N LYS A 25 -7.80 11.27 6.15
CA LYS A 25 -8.88 12.09 5.57
C LYS A 25 -9.82 11.33 4.62
N TYR A 26 -9.45 10.12 4.19
CA TYR A 26 -10.23 9.31 3.25
C TYR A 26 -10.96 8.13 3.92
N VAL A 27 -10.89 7.97 5.25
CA VAL A 27 -11.46 6.80 5.95
C VAL A 27 -12.99 6.70 5.91
N GLU A 28 -13.66 7.76 5.47
CA GLU A 28 -15.12 7.76 5.26
C GLU A 28 -15.52 7.08 3.94
N LEU A 29 -14.58 6.85 3.01
CA LEU A 29 -14.85 6.16 1.76
C LEU A 29 -15.04 4.66 2.01
N THR A 30 -16.18 4.13 1.56
CA THR A 30 -16.53 2.72 1.76
C THR A 30 -16.39 1.87 0.50
N GLU A 31 -16.51 2.49 -0.67
CA GLU A 31 -16.45 1.79 -1.95
C GLU A 31 -14.99 1.54 -2.35
N MET A 32 -14.66 0.29 -2.69
CA MET A 32 -13.29 -0.09 -3.06
C MET A 32 -12.76 0.73 -4.26
N GLU A 33 -13.64 1.09 -5.18
CA GLU A 33 -13.31 1.92 -6.35
C GLU A 33 -12.85 3.32 -5.95
N ASP A 34 -13.36 3.85 -4.83
CA ASP A 34 -12.94 5.15 -4.30
C ASP A 34 -11.71 5.01 -3.39
N ILE A 35 -11.67 3.98 -2.55
CA ILE A 35 -10.53 3.69 -1.66
C ILE A 35 -9.23 3.51 -2.45
N ARG A 36 -9.25 2.73 -3.54
CA ARG A 36 -8.04 2.39 -4.30
C ARG A 36 -7.36 3.59 -4.97
N LYS A 37 -8.10 4.67 -5.22
CA LYS A 37 -7.57 5.91 -5.83
C LYS A 37 -6.54 6.61 -4.94
N HIS A 38 -6.51 6.27 -3.65
CA HIS A 38 -5.68 6.93 -2.65
C HIS A 38 -4.53 6.05 -2.12
N ALA A 39 -4.26 4.93 -2.77
CA ALA A 39 -3.15 4.06 -2.41
C ALA A 39 -1.82 4.82 -2.49
N MET A 40 -1.05 4.78 -1.40
CA MET A 40 0.24 5.45 -1.23
C MET A 40 0.20 6.99 -1.37
N SER A 41 -0.99 7.59 -1.35
CA SER A 41 -1.17 9.04 -1.59
C SER A 41 -0.61 9.96 -0.49
N GLY A 42 -0.22 9.40 0.66
CA GLY A 42 0.49 10.11 1.72
C GLY A 42 2.00 9.86 1.73
N SER A 43 2.52 9.07 0.81
CA SER A 43 3.94 8.73 0.71
C SER A 43 4.72 9.72 -0.16
N GLU A 44 5.99 9.43 -0.43
CA GLU A 44 6.83 10.17 -1.38
C GLU A 44 6.39 10.02 -2.85
N GLU A 45 5.51 9.06 -3.16
CA GLU A 45 4.94 8.84 -4.49
C GLU A 45 3.40 8.93 -4.44
N PRO A 46 2.83 10.15 -4.36
CA PRO A 46 1.42 10.34 -4.10
C PRO A 46 0.51 9.93 -5.27
N ASP A 47 1.06 9.88 -6.49
CA ASP A 47 0.34 9.56 -7.72
C ASP A 47 0.48 8.08 -8.12
N LEU A 48 1.10 7.24 -7.27
CA LEU A 48 1.39 5.83 -7.55
C LEU A 48 0.20 5.09 -8.17
N ALA A 49 -1.00 5.26 -7.60
CA ALA A 49 -2.21 4.58 -8.03
C ALA A 49 -2.61 4.87 -9.51
N THR A 50 -2.08 5.93 -10.12
CA THR A 50 -2.40 6.31 -11.50
C THR A 50 -1.62 5.51 -12.56
N PHE A 51 -0.46 4.96 -12.19
CA PHE A 51 0.42 4.23 -13.10
C PHE A 51 0.82 2.83 -12.59
N PHE A 52 0.46 2.49 -11.35
CA PHE A 52 0.66 1.15 -10.80
C PHE A 52 -0.17 0.12 -11.58
N LEU A 53 0.48 -0.96 -12.05
CA LEU A 53 -0.19 -2.01 -12.81
C LEU A 53 -0.55 -3.19 -11.90
N PRO A 54 -1.68 -3.88 -12.16
CA PRO A 54 -2.02 -5.10 -11.43
C PRO A 54 -0.89 -6.13 -11.46
N GLY A 55 -0.45 -6.57 -10.29
CA GLY A 55 0.67 -7.50 -10.12
C GLY A 55 2.01 -6.84 -9.79
N ASP A 56 2.13 -5.51 -9.92
CA ASP A 56 3.31 -4.77 -9.46
C ASP A 56 3.56 -4.98 -7.96
N ILE A 57 4.80 -4.72 -7.55
CA ILE A 57 5.32 -5.11 -6.24
C ILE A 57 5.72 -3.85 -5.46
N ILE A 58 5.38 -3.83 -4.18
CA ILE A 58 5.89 -2.82 -3.24
C ILE A 58 7.09 -3.41 -2.51
N VAL A 59 8.20 -2.68 -2.48
CA VAL A 59 9.39 -3.01 -1.71
C VAL A 59 9.60 -1.92 -0.65
N ALA A 60 9.86 -2.30 0.59
CA ALA A 60 10.08 -1.34 1.67
C ALA A 60 11.18 -1.80 2.64
N GLY A 61 11.66 -0.88 3.46
CA GLY A 61 12.59 -1.20 4.55
C GLY A 61 11.89 -1.85 5.75
N THR A 62 12.29 -1.44 6.94
CA THR A 62 11.72 -1.92 8.20
C THR A 62 10.38 -1.25 8.54
N ASN A 63 9.55 -1.97 9.29
CA ASN A 63 8.34 -1.46 9.94
C ASN A 63 7.28 -0.92 8.95
N PHE A 64 7.09 -1.59 7.80
CA PHE A 64 6.04 -1.25 6.84
C PHE A 64 4.64 -1.46 7.42
N GLY A 65 3.73 -0.53 7.20
CA GLY A 65 2.37 -0.55 7.75
C GLY A 65 2.29 -0.16 9.23
N CYS A 66 3.31 0.51 9.77
CA CYS A 66 3.27 0.94 11.17
C CYS A 66 2.21 2.02 11.43
N GLY A 67 1.96 2.32 12.71
CA GLY A 67 1.03 3.39 13.10
C GLY A 67 -0.35 2.88 13.50
N SER A 68 -1.40 3.59 13.06
CA SER A 68 -2.77 3.37 13.52
C SER A 68 -3.37 2.06 12.98
N SER A 69 -4.27 1.42 13.75
CA SER A 69 -5.02 0.26 13.27
C SER A 69 -6.02 0.68 12.20
N ARG A 70 -5.63 0.60 10.92
CA ARG A 70 -6.42 1.08 9.79
C ARG A 70 -6.47 0.05 8.66
N GLU A 71 -7.55 -0.71 8.61
CA GLU A 71 -7.78 -1.74 7.58
C GLU A 71 -7.72 -1.17 6.15
N HIS A 72 -8.15 0.09 5.97
CA HIS A 72 -8.06 0.79 4.68
C HIS A 72 -6.65 0.80 4.08
N ALA A 73 -5.59 0.77 4.90
CA ALA A 73 -4.21 0.68 4.41
C ALA A 73 -3.97 -0.64 3.67
N ALA A 74 -4.47 -1.77 4.15
CA ALA A 74 -4.38 -3.05 3.44
C ALA A 74 -5.39 -3.11 2.27
N MET A 75 -6.60 -2.59 2.46
CA MET A 75 -7.65 -2.60 1.44
C MET A 75 -7.26 -1.81 0.19
N THR A 76 -6.67 -0.62 0.33
CA THR A 76 -6.31 0.23 -0.81
C THR A 76 -5.24 -0.45 -1.68
N LEU A 77 -4.26 -1.10 -1.06
CA LEU A 77 -3.23 -1.89 -1.74
C LEU A 77 -3.83 -3.12 -2.44
N LYS A 78 -4.80 -3.77 -1.79
CA LYS A 78 -5.57 -4.86 -2.42
C LYS A 78 -6.38 -4.35 -3.62
N GLY A 79 -6.94 -3.15 -3.53
CA GLY A 79 -7.76 -2.51 -4.57
C GLY A 79 -6.97 -2.13 -5.83
N ILE A 80 -5.72 -1.70 -5.70
CA ILE A 80 -4.81 -1.50 -6.84
C ILE A 80 -4.15 -2.81 -7.32
N GLN A 81 -4.50 -3.94 -6.72
CA GLN A 81 -4.01 -5.28 -7.08
C GLN A 81 -2.49 -5.43 -6.94
N VAL A 82 -1.92 -4.95 -5.82
CA VAL A 82 -0.52 -5.25 -5.44
C VAL A 82 -0.30 -6.76 -5.48
N GLY A 83 0.70 -7.20 -6.24
CA GLY A 83 1.05 -8.60 -6.41
C GLY A 83 1.72 -9.18 -5.16
N ALA A 84 2.65 -8.41 -4.58
CA ALA A 84 3.32 -8.74 -3.33
C ALA A 84 3.84 -7.46 -2.65
N ILE A 85 4.03 -7.55 -1.33
CA ILE A 85 4.77 -6.56 -0.54
C ILE A 85 5.99 -7.27 0.04
N LEU A 86 7.18 -6.80 -0.29
CA LEU A 86 8.44 -7.27 0.26
C LEU A 86 9.01 -6.19 1.19
N ALA A 87 9.05 -6.46 2.49
CA ALA A 87 9.63 -5.54 3.46
C ALA A 87 10.62 -6.27 4.37
N GLU A 88 11.58 -5.55 4.93
CA GLU A 88 12.50 -6.12 5.93
C GLU A 88 11.74 -6.49 7.22
N SER A 89 10.70 -5.72 7.57
CA SER A 89 9.75 -6.07 8.63
C SER A 89 8.42 -5.32 8.48
N PHE A 90 7.39 -5.83 9.14
CA PHE A 90 6.03 -5.27 9.10
C PHE A 90 5.59 -4.82 10.49
N GLY A 91 4.82 -3.74 10.56
CA GLY A 91 4.08 -3.36 11.76
C GLY A 91 3.05 -4.44 12.08
N ARG A 92 3.05 -4.96 13.31
CA ARG A 92 2.31 -6.19 13.68
C ARG A 92 0.80 -6.21 13.38
N ILE A 93 0.15 -5.05 13.28
CA ILE A 93 -1.30 -4.93 13.04
C ILE A 93 -1.62 -4.93 11.55
N PHE A 94 -0.72 -4.37 10.73
CA PHE A 94 -0.83 -4.37 9.28
C PHE A 94 -0.63 -5.78 8.74
#